data_AF-A0A1X7HUT4-F1
#
_entry.id   AF-A0A1X7HUT4-F1
#
_cell.length_a   1.000
_cell.length_b   1.000
_cell.length_c   1.000
_cell.angle_alpha   90.00
_cell.angle_beta   90.00
_cell.angle_gamma   90.00
#
_symmetry.space_group_name_H-M   'P 1'
#
loop_
_entity.id
_entity.type
_entity.pdbx_description
1 polymer ?
#
loop_
_entity_poly.entity_id
_entity_poly.type
_entity_poly.pdbx_seq_one_letter_code
_entity_poly.pdbx_strand_id
1 'polypeptide(L)'
;MDIDAALEALRGMRVLEAITSGHLTRARLDALGFRDAGAWSKLAEVYFGPTRHRRLQKKARQTAGDLSLDALAVIEKHTRKLLRGAAVTEWELRVELVGLRGTVAEIDRAAAARVLELNRGVDDDGRQAFGRRGIKGGKNTDAQGLRTITITGPARYITGFLARLRPTAQQLRQVDPKLGYEQALFDALFTGDAVGAGAGPVAPVPLVVVGLPDWAKVLRREGDETIFGIADGTTMTGAQLLEEVTAEYYYVGIYDPVAGPVELYRSKRTASLKQRILLAAESLICEGPECTTAGDECQVHHITAWDKGGNTNVQEMTMLCSKHNGLNDDDPDAPPRNGRVERRPGGVVHIPPDGGPPRANSHPLRALSARALVST
;
A
#
# COMPACT_ATOMS: atom_id res chain seq x y z
N MET A 1 40.08 -1.92 -12.50
CA MET A 1 38.89 -1.08 -12.71
C MET A 1 38.46 -0.60 -11.35
N ASP A 2 38.38 0.71 -11.15
CA ASP A 2 37.88 1.31 -9.92
C ASP A 2 36.40 0.92 -9.70
N ILE A 3 36.02 0.60 -8.47
CA ILE A 3 34.67 0.16 -8.13
C ILE A 3 33.66 1.26 -8.43
N ASP A 4 34.04 2.52 -8.21
CA ASP A 4 33.18 3.67 -8.49
C ASP A 4 32.98 3.81 -9.99
N ALA A 5 34.03 3.66 -10.80
CA ALA A 5 33.90 3.65 -12.26
C ALA A 5 33.03 2.49 -12.78
N ALA A 6 33.07 1.33 -12.12
CA ALA A 6 32.22 0.19 -12.45
C ALA A 6 30.75 0.43 -12.11
N LEU A 7 30.47 1.01 -10.93
CA LEU A 7 29.12 1.36 -10.49
C LEU A 7 28.53 2.50 -11.33
N GLU A 8 29.35 3.49 -11.68
CA GLU A 8 29.03 4.57 -12.61
C GLU A 8 28.64 4.05 -14.00
N ALA A 9 29.31 2.99 -14.48
CA ALA A 9 28.99 2.35 -15.75
C ALA A 9 27.67 1.55 -15.71
N LEU A 10 27.20 1.16 -14.52
CA LEU A 10 25.95 0.42 -14.31
C LEU A 10 24.71 1.30 -14.13
N ARG A 11 24.86 2.63 -14.23
CA ARG A 11 23.73 3.56 -14.21
C ARG A 11 22.78 3.30 -15.38
N GLY A 12 21.48 3.19 -15.09
CA GLY A 12 20.47 2.73 -16.04
C GLY A 12 20.48 3.51 -17.34
N MET A 13 20.44 4.84 -17.29
CA MET A 13 20.42 5.68 -18.49
C MET A 13 21.65 5.50 -19.40
N ARG A 14 22.85 5.27 -18.82
CA ARG A 14 24.07 5.03 -19.61
C ARG A 14 24.02 3.68 -20.31
N VAL A 15 23.56 2.64 -19.63
CA VAL A 15 23.40 1.32 -20.24
C VAL A 15 22.36 1.38 -21.36
N LEU A 16 21.23 2.05 -21.15
CA LEU A 16 20.21 2.23 -22.18
C LEU A 16 20.72 3.01 -23.40
N GLU A 17 21.52 4.07 -23.18
CA GLU A 17 22.17 4.82 -24.26
C GLU A 17 23.16 3.96 -25.05
N ALA A 18 23.97 3.14 -24.36
CA ALA A 18 24.88 2.19 -24.99
C ALA A 18 24.14 1.14 -25.84
N ILE A 19 22.94 0.73 -25.40
CA ILE A 19 22.07 -0.16 -26.17
C ILE A 19 21.56 0.53 -27.44
N THR A 20 21.02 1.75 -27.32
CA THR A 20 20.48 2.49 -28.47
C THR A 20 21.55 2.90 -29.48
N SER A 21 22.75 3.24 -29.01
CA SER A 21 23.88 3.61 -29.88
C SER A 21 24.58 2.41 -30.53
N GLY A 22 24.18 1.17 -30.18
CA GLY A 22 24.75 -0.06 -30.74
C GLY A 22 26.06 -0.53 -30.11
N HIS A 23 26.61 0.22 -29.15
CA HIS A 23 27.81 -0.19 -28.39
C HIS A 23 27.57 -1.45 -27.55
N LEU A 24 26.32 -1.64 -27.10
CA LEU A 24 25.87 -2.82 -26.36
C LEU A 24 24.66 -3.47 -27.05
N THR A 25 24.88 -4.55 -27.79
CA THR A 25 23.78 -5.22 -28.50
C THR A 25 23.08 -6.24 -27.61
N ARG A 26 21.78 -6.48 -27.88
CA ARG A 26 21.03 -7.56 -27.22
C ARG A 26 21.69 -8.92 -27.38
N ALA A 27 22.16 -9.25 -28.58
CA ALA A 27 22.85 -10.52 -28.84
C ALA A 27 24.12 -10.69 -27.97
N ARG A 28 24.86 -9.60 -27.73
CA ARG A 28 26.03 -9.61 -26.84
C ARG A 28 25.63 -9.81 -25.38
N LEU A 29 24.55 -9.17 -24.93
CA LEU A 29 24.01 -9.34 -23.59
C LEU A 29 23.49 -10.77 -23.36
N ASP A 30 22.77 -11.32 -24.33
CA ASP A 30 22.28 -12.71 -24.30
C ASP A 30 23.46 -13.69 -24.23
N ALA A 31 24.53 -13.47 -25.02
CA ALA A 31 25.74 -14.30 -24.99
C ALA A 31 26.51 -14.23 -23.66
N LEU A 32 26.41 -13.10 -22.94
CA LEU A 32 26.97 -12.92 -21.60
C LEU A 32 26.05 -13.47 -20.49
N GLY A 33 24.89 -14.02 -20.83
CA GLY A 33 23.96 -14.65 -19.88
C GLY A 33 23.01 -13.69 -19.17
N PHE A 34 22.88 -12.44 -19.65
CA PHE A 34 21.91 -11.50 -19.08
C PHE A 34 20.49 -11.85 -19.51
N ARG A 35 19.72 -12.46 -18.59
CA ARG A 35 18.33 -12.87 -18.83
C ARG A 35 17.39 -11.70 -19.20
N ASP A 36 17.70 -10.51 -18.73
CA ASP A 36 16.85 -9.32 -18.86
C ASP A 36 17.17 -8.45 -20.09
N ALA A 37 18.06 -8.90 -20.98
CA ALA A 37 18.51 -8.12 -22.15
C ALA A 37 17.34 -7.60 -23.00
N GLY A 38 16.32 -8.42 -23.21
CA GLY A 38 15.10 -8.04 -23.94
C GLY A 38 14.26 -6.97 -23.23
N ALA A 39 14.24 -6.96 -21.90
CA ALA A 39 13.59 -5.90 -21.12
C ALA A 39 14.36 -4.60 -21.23
N TRP A 40 15.70 -4.64 -21.16
CA TRP A 40 16.55 -3.46 -21.30
C TRP A 40 16.47 -2.84 -22.69
N SER A 41 16.36 -3.64 -23.76
CA SER A 41 16.11 -3.11 -25.11
C SER A 41 14.79 -2.33 -25.19
N LYS A 42 13.72 -2.83 -24.57
CA LYS A 42 12.43 -2.12 -24.52
C LYS A 42 12.53 -0.81 -23.73
N LEU A 43 13.29 -0.80 -22.64
CA LEU A 43 13.57 0.44 -21.90
C LEU A 43 14.36 1.44 -22.75
N ALA A 44 15.35 0.96 -23.50
CA ALA A 44 16.15 1.81 -24.39
C ALA A 44 15.27 2.46 -25.48
N GLU A 45 14.34 1.70 -26.06
CA GLU A 45 13.35 2.23 -27.00
C GLU A 45 12.45 3.31 -26.36
N VAL A 46 12.02 3.13 -25.11
CA VAL A 46 11.22 4.15 -24.40
C VAL A 46 12.03 5.44 -24.18
N TYR A 47 13.22 5.33 -23.60
CA TYR A 47 13.98 6.49 -23.13
C TYR A 47 14.82 7.18 -24.22
N PHE A 48 15.21 6.47 -25.28
CA PHE A 48 16.07 6.98 -26.36
C PHE A 48 15.49 6.78 -27.76
N GLY A 49 14.45 5.95 -27.92
CA GLY A 49 13.82 5.73 -29.21
C GLY A 49 12.96 6.92 -29.70
N PRO A 50 12.46 6.85 -30.95
CA PRO A 50 11.64 7.90 -31.53
C PRO A 50 10.34 8.12 -30.76
N THR A 51 10.03 9.38 -30.44
CA THR A 51 8.76 9.75 -29.77
C THR A 51 8.28 11.13 -30.21
N ARG A 52 6.96 11.34 -30.12
CA ARG A 52 6.34 12.67 -30.28
C ARG A 52 6.61 13.56 -29.06
N HIS A 53 6.92 12.98 -27.90
CA HIS A 53 7.14 13.70 -26.63
C HIS A 53 8.61 14.02 -26.37
N ARG A 54 9.33 14.54 -27.38
CA ARG A 54 10.80 14.74 -27.32
C ARG A 54 11.28 15.56 -26.10
N ARG A 55 10.52 16.60 -25.72
CA ARG A 55 10.84 17.44 -24.56
C ARG A 55 10.73 16.67 -23.24
N LEU A 56 9.65 15.91 -23.04
CA LEU A 56 9.44 15.10 -21.84
C LEU A 56 10.41 13.92 -21.79
N GLN A 57 10.71 13.29 -22.92
CA GLN A 57 11.74 12.24 -22.98
C GLN A 57 13.12 12.76 -22.57
N LYS A 58 13.52 13.93 -23.09
CA LYS A 58 14.77 14.58 -22.65
C LYS A 58 14.75 14.89 -21.15
N LYS A 59 13.63 15.42 -20.63
CA LYS A 59 13.48 15.72 -19.20
C LYS A 59 13.56 14.45 -18.35
N ALA A 60 12.91 13.36 -18.74
CA ALA A 60 12.97 12.08 -18.04
C ALA A 60 14.41 11.56 -17.94
N ARG A 61 15.19 11.60 -19.04
CA ARG A 61 16.61 11.22 -19.01
C ARG A 61 17.44 12.08 -18.06
N GLN A 62 17.18 13.39 -18.03
CA GLN A 62 17.88 14.32 -17.13
C GLN A 62 17.51 14.11 -15.66
N THR A 63 16.24 13.82 -15.37
CA THR A 63 15.73 13.63 -14.00
C THR A 63 16.10 12.26 -13.41
N ALA A 64 16.25 11.23 -14.26
CA ALA A 64 16.54 9.87 -13.81
C ALA A 64 17.86 9.72 -13.05
N GLY A 65 18.84 10.61 -13.25
CA GLY A 65 20.10 10.62 -12.49
C GLY A 65 20.76 9.24 -12.39
N ASP A 66 20.78 8.71 -11.17
CA ASP A 66 21.58 7.55 -10.76
C ASP A 66 20.76 6.24 -10.72
N LEU A 67 19.51 6.28 -11.22
CA LEU A 67 18.62 5.12 -11.18
C LEU A 67 19.20 3.90 -11.91
N SER A 68 19.02 2.73 -11.31
CA SER A 68 19.38 1.44 -11.89
C SER A 68 18.39 1.00 -12.97
N LEU A 69 18.76 0.00 -13.79
CA LEU A 69 17.85 -0.60 -14.78
C LEU A 69 16.60 -1.19 -14.12
N ASP A 70 16.74 -1.79 -12.93
CA ASP A 70 15.62 -2.36 -12.19
C ASP A 70 14.66 -1.27 -11.70
N ALA A 71 15.19 -0.14 -11.22
CA ALA A 71 14.37 1.01 -10.84
C ALA A 71 13.58 1.57 -12.04
N LEU A 72 14.22 1.69 -13.21
CA LEU A 72 13.54 2.10 -14.44
C LEU A 72 12.49 1.08 -14.88
N ALA A 73 12.76 -0.22 -14.73
CA ALA A 73 11.81 -1.28 -15.06
C ALA A 73 10.55 -1.23 -14.19
N VAL A 74 10.68 -1.03 -12.87
CA VAL A 74 9.51 -0.90 -11.98
C VAL A 74 8.72 0.38 -12.25
N ILE A 75 9.39 1.48 -12.62
CA ILE A 75 8.71 2.72 -13.03
C ILE A 75 7.87 2.47 -14.29
N GLU A 76 8.43 1.86 -15.33
CA GLU A 76 7.67 1.57 -16.56
C GLU A 76 6.53 0.57 -16.36
N LYS A 77 6.70 -0.39 -15.44
CA LYS A 77 5.63 -1.32 -15.02
C LYS A 77 4.42 -0.56 -14.48
N HIS A 78 4.61 0.54 -13.74
CA HIS A 78 3.50 1.32 -13.18
C HIS A 78 2.98 2.39 -14.13
N THR A 79 3.82 3.06 -14.91
CA THR A 79 3.37 4.03 -15.91
C THR A 79 2.33 3.43 -16.87
N ARG A 80 2.49 2.16 -17.26
CA ARG A 80 1.54 1.42 -18.13
C ARG A 80 0.19 1.10 -17.48
N LYS A 81 0.05 1.31 -16.17
CA LYS A 81 -1.19 1.07 -15.42
C LYS A 81 -2.02 2.34 -15.24
N LEU A 82 -1.53 3.48 -15.72
CA LEU A 82 -2.29 4.73 -15.73
C LEU A 82 -3.53 4.57 -16.60
N LEU A 83 -4.71 4.87 -16.06
CA LEU A 83 -5.97 4.75 -16.78
C LEU A 83 -6.16 5.91 -17.75
N ARG A 84 -6.91 5.64 -18.83
CA ARG A 84 -7.29 6.67 -19.79
C ARG A 84 -8.27 7.63 -19.11
N GLY A 85 -7.97 8.92 -19.12
CA GLY A 85 -8.75 9.95 -18.43
C GLY A 85 -8.13 10.43 -17.12
N ALA A 86 -7.01 9.84 -16.68
CA ALA A 86 -6.25 10.36 -15.55
C ALA A 86 -5.76 11.81 -15.79
N ALA A 87 -5.54 12.56 -14.71
CA ALA A 87 -5.20 13.98 -14.74
C ALA A 87 -3.86 14.31 -15.43
N VAL A 88 -3.01 13.30 -15.67
CA VAL A 88 -1.71 13.43 -16.33
C VAL A 88 -1.59 12.41 -17.46
N THR A 89 -0.70 12.68 -18.41
CA THR A 89 -0.32 11.71 -19.45
C THR A 89 0.74 10.73 -18.94
N GLU A 90 0.89 9.58 -19.62
CA GLU A 90 1.95 8.61 -19.30
C GLU A 90 3.36 9.22 -19.33
N TRP A 91 3.62 10.20 -20.21
CA TRP A 91 4.93 10.85 -20.30
C TRP A 91 5.18 11.84 -19.16
N GLU A 92 4.15 12.54 -18.69
CA GLU A 92 4.26 13.41 -17.52
C GLU A 92 4.48 12.59 -16.26
N LEU A 93 3.70 11.52 -16.08
CA LEU A 93 3.89 10.57 -14.99
C LEU A 93 5.30 9.96 -15.01
N ARG A 94 5.79 9.52 -16.18
CA ARG A 94 7.15 8.97 -16.30
C ARG A 94 8.21 9.94 -15.80
N VAL A 95 8.12 11.21 -16.18
CA VAL A 95 9.06 12.27 -15.72
C VAL A 95 8.99 12.44 -14.21
N GLU A 96 7.80 12.37 -13.63
CA GLU A 96 7.60 12.44 -12.18
C GLU A 96 8.27 11.25 -11.48
N LEU A 97 7.96 10.02 -11.92
CA LEU A 97 8.40 8.78 -11.28
C LEU A 97 9.92 8.55 -11.36
N VAL A 98 10.59 8.96 -12.44
CA VAL A 98 12.07 8.91 -12.50
C VAL A 98 12.75 9.90 -11.54
N GLY A 99 11.99 10.81 -10.94
CA GLY A 99 12.45 11.68 -9.86
C GLY A 99 12.50 10.99 -8.49
N LEU A 100 11.89 9.82 -8.33
CA LEU A 100 11.88 9.08 -7.07
C LEU A 100 13.30 8.63 -6.67
N ARG A 101 13.55 8.55 -5.36
CA ARG A 101 14.84 8.14 -4.78
C ARG A 101 14.60 7.13 -3.66
N GLY A 102 15.59 6.28 -3.43
CA GLY A 102 15.53 5.16 -2.48
C GLY A 102 15.90 3.84 -3.13
N THR A 103 15.66 2.75 -2.42
CA THR A 103 15.79 1.39 -2.93
C THR A 103 14.77 1.10 -4.03
N VAL A 104 15.03 0.09 -4.87
CA VAL A 104 14.08 -0.35 -5.92
C VAL A 104 12.70 -0.69 -5.33
N ALA A 105 12.66 -1.26 -4.13
CA ALA A 105 11.42 -1.61 -3.45
C ALA A 105 10.65 -0.39 -2.92
N GLU A 106 11.33 0.67 -2.49
CA GLU A 106 10.70 1.94 -2.13
C GLU A 106 10.16 2.64 -3.38
N ILE A 107 10.93 2.66 -4.47
CA ILE A 107 10.49 3.22 -5.76
C ILE A 107 9.27 2.46 -6.32
N ASP A 108 9.27 1.12 -6.30
CA ASP A 108 8.13 0.31 -6.77
C ASP A 108 6.85 0.63 -5.97
N ARG A 109 6.95 0.81 -4.65
CA ARG A 109 5.82 1.16 -3.79
C ARG A 109 5.33 2.59 -4.01
N ALA A 110 6.22 3.57 -4.02
CA ALA A 110 5.88 4.97 -4.27
C ALA A 110 5.26 5.17 -5.66
N ALA A 111 5.79 4.51 -6.70
CA ALA A 111 5.22 4.55 -8.05
C ALA A 111 3.84 3.88 -8.11
N ALA A 112 3.63 2.75 -7.43
CA ALA A 112 2.32 2.10 -7.34
C ALA A 112 1.28 3.00 -6.67
N ALA A 113 1.65 3.59 -5.53
CA ALA A 113 0.84 4.54 -4.77
C ALA A 113 0.42 5.73 -5.64
N ARG A 114 1.36 6.33 -6.36
CA ARG A 114 1.08 7.49 -7.21
C ARG A 114 0.13 7.17 -8.36
N VAL A 115 0.31 6.02 -9.01
CA VAL A 115 -0.61 5.59 -10.08
C VAL A 115 -2.00 5.28 -9.53
N LEU A 116 -2.09 4.69 -8.35
CA LEU A 116 -3.36 4.45 -7.67
C LEU A 116 -4.10 5.76 -7.39
N GLU A 117 -3.41 6.78 -6.88
CA GLU A 117 -3.97 8.11 -6.64
C GLU A 117 -4.51 8.75 -7.92
N LEU A 118 -3.75 8.72 -9.01
CA LEU A 118 -4.17 9.30 -10.30
C LEU A 118 -5.35 8.55 -10.93
N ASN A 119 -5.43 7.24 -10.73
CA ASN A 119 -6.50 6.41 -11.27
C ASN A 119 -7.81 6.53 -10.50
N ARG A 120 -7.76 6.93 -9.22
CA ARG A 120 -8.96 7.10 -8.38
C ARG A 120 -9.91 8.15 -8.91
N GLY A 121 -9.40 9.23 -9.52
CA GLY A 121 -10.22 10.30 -10.08
C GLY A 121 -10.82 10.03 -11.46
N VAL A 122 -10.90 8.76 -11.88
CA VAL A 122 -11.42 8.37 -13.20
C VAL A 122 -12.76 7.66 -13.03
N ASP A 123 -13.83 8.23 -13.59
CA ASP A 123 -15.26 7.84 -13.47
C ASP A 123 -15.61 6.34 -13.76
N ASP A 124 -14.65 5.51 -14.17
CA ASP A 124 -14.84 4.11 -14.60
C ASP A 124 -13.92 3.10 -13.86
N ASP A 125 -13.30 3.50 -12.75
CA ASP A 125 -12.29 2.70 -12.04
C ASP A 125 -12.82 1.31 -11.60
N GLY A 126 -14.06 1.24 -11.12
CA GLY A 126 -14.70 0.02 -10.63
C GLY A 126 -15.05 -0.99 -11.73
N ARG A 127 -15.57 -0.54 -12.87
CA ARG A 127 -15.94 -1.44 -13.98
C ARG A 127 -14.70 -1.99 -14.69
N GLN A 128 -13.67 -1.17 -14.87
CA GLN A 128 -12.41 -1.62 -15.46
C GLN A 128 -11.67 -2.62 -14.55
N ALA A 129 -11.67 -2.40 -13.23
CA ALA A 129 -11.15 -3.36 -12.27
C ALA A 129 -11.90 -4.70 -12.33
N PHE A 130 -13.24 -4.66 -12.41
CA PHE A 130 -14.06 -5.87 -12.51
C PHE A 130 -13.81 -6.64 -13.82
N GLY A 131 -13.60 -5.94 -14.94
CA GLY A 131 -13.28 -6.56 -16.24
C GLY A 131 -11.94 -7.31 -16.27
N ARG A 132 -11.01 -6.99 -15.36
CA ARG A 132 -9.68 -7.62 -15.25
C ARG A 132 -9.61 -8.81 -14.30
N ARG A 133 -10.73 -9.17 -13.65
CA ARG A 133 -10.79 -10.32 -12.75
C ARG A 133 -10.48 -11.62 -13.49
N GLY A 134 -9.86 -12.57 -12.79
CA GLY A 134 -9.55 -13.87 -13.37
C GLY A 134 -8.86 -14.80 -12.39
N ILE A 135 -8.89 -16.09 -12.72
CA ILE A 135 -8.19 -17.14 -11.99
C ILE A 135 -7.21 -17.83 -12.93
N LYS A 136 -5.95 -17.93 -12.51
CA LYS A 136 -4.88 -18.57 -13.29
C LYS A 136 -4.29 -19.70 -12.47
N GLY A 137 -4.35 -20.92 -12.98
CA GLY A 137 -3.71 -22.09 -12.35
C GLY A 137 -2.62 -22.64 -13.25
N GLY A 138 -1.38 -22.70 -12.76
CA GLY A 138 -0.30 -23.37 -13.48
C GLY A 138 -0.63 -24.86 -13.69
N LYS A 139 -0.42 -25.39 -14.90
CA LYS A 139 -0.57 -26.84 -15.17
C LYS A 139 0.59 -27.67 -14.64
N ASN A 140 1.75 -27.02 -14.46
CA ASN A 140 2.97 -27.68 -14.04
C ASN A 140 3.04 -27.75 -12.51
N THR A 141 3.42 -28.92 -12.02
CA THR A 141 3.80 -29.15 -10.63
C THR A 141 5.27 -28.83 -10.47
N ASP A 142 5.64 -28.11 -9.41
CA ASP A 142 7.05 -27.82 -9.13
C ASP A 142 7.79 -29.02 -8.51
N ALA A 143 9.08 -28.85 -8.23
CA ALA A 143 9.93 -29.90 -7.67
C ALA A 143 9.50 -30.38 -6.27
N GLN A 144 8.64 -29.63 -5.58
CA GLN A 144 8.13 -29.97 -4.25
C GLN A 144 6.71 -30.54 -4.31
N GLY A 145 6.16 -30.78 -5.50
CA GLY A 145 4.80 -31.29 -5.65
C GLY A 145 3.73 -30.20 -5.56
N LEU A 146 4.11 -28.92 -5.53
CA LEU A 146 3.17 -27.81 -5.34
C LEU A 146 2.65 -27.28 -6.67
N ARG A 147 1.43 -26.75 -6.63
CA ARG A 147 0.80 -26.02 -7.73
C ARG A 147 0.23 -24.72 -7.21
N THR A 148 0.49 -23.64 -7.95
CA THR A 148 0.00 -22.31 -7.60
C THR A 148 -1.23 -21.94 -8.42
N ILE A 149 -2.23 -21.41 -7.73
CA ILE A 149 -3.35 -20.68 -8.32
C ILE A 149 -3.25 -19.22 -7.92
N THR A 150 -3.44 -18.32 -8.88
CA THR A 150 -3.48 -16.88 -8.67
C THR A 150 -4.88 -16.40 -8.97
N ILE A 151 -5.52 -15.79 -7.97
CA ILE A 151 -6.83 -15.14 -8.10
C ILE A 151 -6.58 -13.63 -8.17
N THR A 152 -7.19 -12.98 -9.15
CA THR A 152 -7.16 -11.53 -9.30
C THR A 152 -8.58 -11.02 -9.40
N GLY A 153 -8.90 -9.98 -8.64
CA GLY A 153 -10.21 -9.34 -8.64
C GLY A 153 -10.13 -7.91 -8.10
N PRO A 154 -11.25 -7.16 -8.11
CA PRO A 154 -11.31 -5.84 -7.49
C PRO A 154 -10.89 -5.92 -6.02
N ALA A 155 -10.20 -4.89 -5.53
CA ALA A 155 -9.63 -4.87 -4.18
C ALA A 155 -10.66 -5.26 -3.11
N ARG A 156 -11.84 -4.64 -3.10
CA ARG A 156 -12.92 -4.94 -2.12
C ARG A 156 -13.41 -6.39 -2.16
N TYR A 157 -13.43 -7.03 -3.33
CA TYR A 157 -13.82 -8.44 -3.45
C TYR A 157 -12.74 -9.37 -2.88
N ILE A 158 -11.47 -9.10 -3.17
CA ILE A 158 -10.36 -9.89 -2.64
C ILE A 158 -10.21 -9.67 -1.13
N THR A 159 -10.35 -8.43 -0.65
CA THR A 159 -10.37 -8.12 0.78
C THR A 159 -11.50 -8.85 1.49
N GLY A 160 -12.74 -8.78 0.97
CA GLY A 160 -13.87 -9.52 1.54
C GLY A 160 -13.69 -11.04 1.51
N PHE A 161 -13.08 -11.59 0.44
CA PHE A 161 -12.73 -13.01 0.37
C PHE A 161 -11.71 -13.40 1.45
N LEU A 162 -10.62 -12.66 1.59
CA LEU A 162 -9.59 -12.91 2.60
C LEU A 162 -10.13 -12.73 4.02
N ALA A 163 -11.00 -11.73 4.24
CA ALA A 163 -11.61 -11.45 5.54
C ALA A 163 -12.40 -12.65 6.09
N ARG A 164 -13.00 -13.49 5.24
CA ARG A 164 -13.69 -14.73 5.66
C ARG A 164 -12.73 -15.81 6.14
N LEU A 165 -11.53 -15.87 5.58
CA LEU A 165 -10.54 -16.89 5.92
C LEU A 165 -9.81 -16.56 7.22
N ARG A 166 -9.64 -15.27 7.53
CA ARG A 166 -8.82 -14.78 8.65
C ARG A 166 -9.25 -15.33 10.02
N PRO A 167 -10.54 -15.36 10.42
CA PRO A 167 -10.93 -15.88 11.73
C PRO A 167 -10.51 -17.33 11.93
N THR A 168 -10.80 -18.18 10.94
CA THR A 168 -10.40 -19.60 10.98
C THR A 168 -8.89 -19.76 10.96
N ALA A 169 -8.18 -19.01 10.11
CA ALA A 169 -6.72 -19.02 10.07
C ALA A 169 -6.11 -18.60 11.43
N GLN A 170 -6.68 -17.60 12.10
CA GLN A 170 -6.24 -17.19 13.44
C GLN A 170 -6.48 -18.28 14.48
N GLN A 171 -7.62 -18.96 14.45
CA GLN A 171 -7.91 -20.09 15.35
C GLN A 171 -6.92 -21.25 15.12
N LEU A 172 -6.65 -21.61 13.87
CA LEU A 172 -5.67 -22.64 13.52
C LEU A 172 -4.28 -22.32 14.08
N ARG A 173 -3.85 -21.05 14.00
CA ARG A 173 -2.57 -20.59 14.56
C ARG A 173 -2.54 -20.50 16.08
N GLN A 174 -3.69 -20.39 16.74
CA GLN A 174 -3.76 -20.49 18.21
C GLN A 174 -3.57 -21.94 18.67
N VAL A 175 -4.08 -22.90 17.89
CA VAL A 175 -3.91 -24.34 18.15
C VAL A 175 -2.48 -24.79 17.84
N ASP A 176 -1.94 -24.37 16.69
CA ASP A 176 -0.54 -24.60 16.31
C ASP A 176 0.19 -23.28 16.08
N PRO A 177 0.91 -22.77 17.10
CA PRO A 177 1.71 -21.55 16.97
C PRO A 177 2.84 -21.63 15.93
N LYS A 178 3.23 -22.83 15.47
CA LYS A 178 4.24 -23.00 14.42
C LYS A 178 3.64 -22.85 13.01
N LEU A 179 2.33 -22.89 12.88
CA LEU A 179 1.65 -22.74 11.59
C LEU A 179 1.84 -21.32 11.04
N GLY A 180 2.41 -21.24 9.85
CA GLY A 180 2.62 -19.98 9.14
C GLY A 180 1.30 -19.30 8.79
N TYR A 181 1.32 -17.97 8.64
CA TYR A 181 0.14 -17.20 8.28
C TYR A 181 -0.48 -17.65 6.94
N GLU A 182 0.35 -17.85 5.92
CA GLU A 182 -0.10 -18.28 4.59
C GLU A 182 -0.61 -19.73 4.60
N GLN A 183 0.01 -20.61 5.39
CA GLN A 183 -0.45 -22.00 5.57
C GLN A 183 -1.81 -22.03 6.27
N ALA A 184 -1.99 -21.24 7.31
CA ALA A 184 -3.27 -21.14 8.01
C ALA A 184 -4.39 -20.57 7.13
N LEU A 185 -4.09 -19.60 6.26
CA LEU A 185 -5.05 -19.11 5.26
C LEU A 185 -5.39 -20.19 4.22
N PHE A 186 -4.41 -20.97 3.79
CA PHE A 186 -4.63 -22.11 2.90
C PHE A 186 -5.55 -23.13 3.57
N ASP A 187 -5.24 -23.56 4.79
CA ASP A 187 -6.05 -24.53 5.52
C ASP A 187 -7.47 -24.01 5.75
N ALA A 188 -7.62 -22.74 6.16
CA ALA A 188 -8.90 -22.08 6.35
C ALA A 188 -9.78 -22.04 5.09
N LEU A 189 -9.17 -22.00 3.90
CA LEU A 189 -9.90 -22.08 2.64
C LEU A 189 -10.58 -23.44 2.45
N PHE A 190 -9.99 -24.53 2.96
CA PHE A 190 -10.47 -25.90 2.75
C PHE A 190 -11.29 -26.46 3.91
N THR A 191 -11.47 -25.72 5.01
CA THR A 191 -12.27 -26.14 6.18
C THR A 191 -13.79 -25.98 6.02
N GLY A 192 -14.32 -25.92 4.79
CA GLY A 192 -15.76 -26.05 4.49
C GLY A 192 -16.63 -24.78 4.65
N ASP A 193 -16.39 -23.95 5.67
CA ASP A 193 -17.21 -22.75 5.93
C ASP A 193 -16.97 -21.60 4.91
N ALA A 194 -15.80 -21.55 4.28
CA ALA A 194 -15.41 -20.44 3.41
C ALA A 194 -15.88 -20.57 1.94
N VAL A 195 -16.18 -21.79 1.49
CA VAL A 195 -16.45 -22.10 0.06
C VAL A 195 -17.95 -22.35 -0.20
N GLY A 196 -18.73 -22.67 0.84
CA GLY A 196 -20.17 -22.97 0.75
C GLY A 196 -21.10 -21.76 0.82
N ALA A 197 -20.69 -20.65 1.45
CA ALA A 197 -21.43 -19.40 1.42
C ALA A 197 -21.11 -18.67 0.11
N GLY A 198 -22.14 -18.38 -0.70
CA GLY A 198 -21.97 -17.76 -2.02
C GLY A 198 -20.93 -16.63 -2.01
N ALA A 199 -20.07 -16.60 -3.03
CA ALA A 199 -19.00 -15.62 -3.17
C ALA A 199 -19.48 -14.17 -3.42
N GLY A 200 -20.71 -13.81 -3.02
CA GLY A 200 -21.12 -12.42 -2.85
C GLY A 200 -20.40 -11.84 -1.63
N PRO A 201 -20.06 -10.54 -1.59
CA PRO A 201 -19.38 -9.94 -0.45
C PRO A 201 -20.10 -10.31 0.86
N VAL A 202 -19.37 -10.84 1.84
CA VAL A 202 -19.85 -10.86 3.22
C VAL A 202 -19.75 -9.40 3.55
N ALA A 203 -20.89 -8.71 3.67
CA ALA A 203 -20.90 -7.29 3.95
C ALA A 203 -20.05 -7.08 5.20
N PRO A 204 -18.77 -6.64 5.08
CA PRO A 204 -18.06 -6.22 6.25
C PRO A 204 -18.84 -5.01 6.75
N VAL A 205 -19.06 -4.85 8.06
CA VAL A 205 -19.63 -3.59 8.56
C VAL A 205 -18.56 -2.53 8.30
N PRO A 206 -18.65 -1.73 7.23
CA PRO A 206 -17.50 -0.95 6.79
C PRO A 206 -17.38 0.23 7.76
N LEU A 207 -16.19 0.39 8.35
CA LEU A 207 -15.86 1.61 9.06
C LEU A 207 -15.35 2.62 8.04
N VAL A 208 -16.22 3.55 7.67
CA VAL A 208 -15.94 4.58 6.66
C VAL A 208 -15.59 5.87 7.37
N VAL A 209 -14.49 6.48 6.94
CA VAL A 209 -14.02 7.76 7.48
C VAL A 209 -14.48 8.88 6.56
N VAL A 210 -15.28 9.80 7.10
CA VAL A 210 -15.90 10.89 6.34
C VAL A 210 -15.77 12.19 7.14
N GLY A 211 -15.27 13.26 6.51
CA GLY A 211 -15.28 14.60 7.09
C GLY A 211 -16.70 15.17 7.15
N LEU A 212 -17.03 15.94 8.19
CA LEU A 212 -18.38 16.50 8.38
C LEU A 212 -18.92 17.28 7.14
N PRO A 213 -18.13 18.12 6.44
CA PRO A 213 -18.60 18.79 5.23
C PRO A 213 -18.94 17.82 4.09
N ASP A 214 -18.20 16.73 3.94
CA ASP A 214 -18.42 15.75 2.87
C ASP A 214 -19.58 14.82 3.18
N TRP A 215 -19.81 14.51 4.46
CA TRP A 215 -21.00 13.79 4.91
C TRP A 215 -22.28 14.53 4.52
N ALA A 216 -22.30 15.86 4.66
CA ALA A 216 -23.43 16.68 4.26
C ALA A 216 -23.70 16.63 2.74
N LYS A 217 -22.65 16.51 1.90
CA LYS A 217 -22.80 16.34 0.45
C LYS A 217 -23.36 14.97 0.09
N VAL A 218 -22.87 13.91 0.73
CA VAL A 218 -23.37 12.52 0.53
C VAL A 218 -24.85 12.43 0.85
N LEU A 219 -25.31 13.00 1.98
CA LEU A 219 -26.73 13.01 2.35
C LEU A 219 -27.62 13.72 1.33
N ARG A 220 -27.09 14.75 0.64
CA ARG A 220 -27.80 15.48 -0.42
C ARG A 220 -27.65 14.84 -1.81
N ARG A 221 -26.94 13.71 -1.93
CA ARG A 221 -26.56 13.08 -3.22
C ARG A 221 -25.75 14.01 -4.14
N GLU A 222 -25.03 14.95 -3.53
CA GLU A 222 -24.10 15.87 -4.21
C GLU A 222 -22.66 15.34 -4.19
N GLY A 223 -22.43 14.19 -3.55
CA GLY A 223 -21.11 13.62 -3.25
C GLY A 223 -20.85 12.25 -3.87
N ASP A 224 -21.59 11.85 -4.91
CA ASP A 224 -21.55 10.49 -5.48
C ASP A 224 -20.16 10.07 -5.94
N GLU A 225 -19.37 11.01 -6.49
CA GLU A 225 -17.98 10.81 -6.94
C GLU A 225 -16.94 11.02 -5.83
N THR A 226 -17.34 11.37 -4.61
CA THR A 226 -16.39 11.60 -3.50
C THR A 226 -15.82 10.27 -3.03
N ILE A 227 -14.49 10.20 -2.88
CA ILE A 227 -13.79 8.97 -2.50
C ILE A 227 -13.49 8.97 -1.00
N PHE A 228 -13.96 7.94 -0.30
CA PHE A 228 -13.78 7.74 1.13
C PHE A 228 -12.81 6.60 1.42
N GLY A 229 -12.06 6.74 2.51
CA GLY A 229 -11.18 5.70 3.03
C GLY A 229 -11.92 4.73 3.95
N ILE A 230 -11.56 3.45 3.86
CA ILE A 230 -12.12 2.37 4.69
C ILE A 230 -11.00 1.74 5.51
N ALA A 231 -11.30 1.38 6.76
CA ALA A 231 -10.33 0.77 7.68
C ALA A 231 -9.71 -0.56 7.20
N ASP A 232 -10.33 -1.21 6.20
CA ASP A 232 -9.85 -2.44 5.56
C ASP A 232 -8.77 -2.19 4.48
N GLY A 233 -8.26 -0.96 4.40
CA GLY A 233 -7.21 -0.58 3.45
C GLY A 233 -7.73 -0.28 2.04
N THR A 234 -9.05 -0.28 1.82
CA THR A 234 -9.66 0.05 0.52
C THR A 234 -10.35 1.42 0.54
N THR A 235 -10.95 1.79 -0.60
CA THR A 235 -11.72 3.03 -0.77
C THR A 235 -13.08 2.74 -1.38
N MET A 236 -14.03 3.65 -1.21
CA MET A 236 -15.35 3.62 -1.86
C MET A 236 -15.79 5.01 -2.31
N THR A 237 -16.70 5.09 -3.28
CA THR A 237 -17.34 6.34 -3.69
C THR A 237 -18.58 6.64 -2.82
N GLY A 238 -19.09 7.87 -2.88
CA GLY A 238 -20.35 8.24 -2.21
C GLY A 238 -21.55 7.43 -2.71
N ALA A 239 -21.59 7.12 -4.01
CA ALA A 239 -22.62 6.24 -4.57
C ALA A 239 -22.53 4.82 -3.99
N GLN A 240 -21.33 4.24 -3.92
CA GLN A 240 -21.09 2.92 -3.30
C GLN A 240 -21.45 2.92 -1.80
N LEU A 241 -21.12 4.01 -1.10
CA LEU A 241 -21.49 4.18 0.31
C LEU A 241 -23.01 4.20 0.48
N LEU A 242 -23.75 4.93 -0.36
CA LEU A 242 -25.21 4.99 -0.29
C LEU A 242 -25.87 3.64 -0.59
N GLU A 243 -25.32 2.86 -1.54
CA GLU A 243 -25.75 1.48 -1.78
C GLU A 243 -25.53 0.60 -0.54
N GLU A 244 -24.37 0.69 0.12
CA GLU A 244 -24.04 -0.12 1.29
C GLU A 244 -24.74 0.34 2.59
N VAL A 245 -25.00 1.64 2.75
CA VAL A 245 -25.73 2.23 3.88
C VAL A 245 -27.20 1.81 3.90
N THR A 246 -27.77 1.46 2.74
CA THR A 246 -29.10 0.84 2.67
C THR A 246 -29.09 -0.64 3.08
N ALA A 247 -27.91 -1.27 3.18
CA ALA A 247 -27.76 -2.58 3.81
C ALA A 247 -27.71 -2.42 5.33
N GLU A 248 -28.35 -3.37 6.02
CA GLU A 248 -28.82 -3.33 7.41
C GLU A 248 -27.76 -3.03 8.52
N TYR A 249 -26.45 -2.90 8.20
CA TYR A 249 -25.37 -2.69 9.17
C TYR A 249 -24.18 -1.86 8.62
N TYR A 250 -23.93 -0.65 9.15
CA TYR A 250 -22.73 0.17 8.87
C TYR A 250 -22.33 1.04 10.08
N TYR A 251 -21.05 1.45 10.16
CA TYR A 251 -20.56 2.41 11.14
C TYR A 251 -19.98 3.65 10.44
N VAL A 252 -20.62 4.82 10.58
CA VAL A 252 -20.04 6.11 10.20
C VAL A 252 -19.33 6.70 11.41
N GLY A 253 -18.01 6.81 11.35
CA GLY A 253 -17.23 7.53 12.34
C GLY A 253 -17.18 9.01 12.01
N ILE A 254 -17.99 9.83 12.67
CA ILE A 254 -17.87 11.30 12.61
C ILE A 254 -16.83 11.72 13.66
N TYR A 255 -15.74 12.34 13.20
CA TYR A 255 -14.63 12.74 14.06
C TYR A 255 -14.75 14.21 14.47
N ASP A 256 -14.84 14.48 15.78
CA ASP A 256 -14.65 15.81 16.35
C ASP A 256 -13.17 15.97 16.74
N PRO A 257 -12.49 17.06 16.31
CA PRO A 257 -11.06 17.24 16.54
C PRO A 257 -10.66 17.45 18.02
N VAL A 258 -11.62 17.64 18.94
CA VAL A 258 -11.36 17.98 20.34
C VAL A 258 -11.85 16.88 21.29
N ALA A 259 -12.99 16.25 21.02
CA ALA A 259 -13.71 15.40 21.97
C ALA A 259 -13.51 13.88 21.75
N GLY A 260 -12.30 13.43 21.39
CA GLY A 260 -11.98 12.01 21.19
C GLY A 260 -12.56 11.04 22.26
N PRO A 261 -12.74 9.76 21.91
CA PRO A 261 -13.56 8.79 22.64
C PRO A 261 -13.02 8.35 24.00
N VAL A 262 -13.90 7.75 24.82
CA VAL A 262 -13.70 7.27 26.20
C VAL A 262 -12.29 6.69 26.45
N GLU A 263 -11.54 7.40 27.27
CA GLU A 263 -10.19 7.04 27.70
C GLU A 263 -10.21 6.01 28.83
N LEU A 264 -9.30 5.02 28.80
CA LEU A 264 -9.22 3.96 29.81
C LEU A 264 -8.06 4.16 30.80
N TYR A 265 -7.18 5.13 30.54
CA TYR A 265 -5.98 5.41 31.32
C TYR A 265 -5.18 4.12 31.56
N ARG A 266 -4.73 3.87 32.79
CA ARG A 266 -3.93 2.69 33.17
C ARG A 266 -4.75 1.51 33.73
N SER A 267 -6.07 1.52 33.56
CA SER A 267 -6.92 0.45 34.13
C SER A 267 -6.70 -0.93 33.47
N LYS A 268 -6.37 -0.95 32.17
CA LYS A 268 -6.12 -2.17 31.38
C LYS A 268 -5.08 -1.92 30.30
N ARG A 269 -4.25 -2.94 30.01
CA ARG A 269 -3.26 -2.89 28.93
C ARG A 269 -3.92 -2.93 27.54
N THR A 270 -5.04 -3.61 27.38
CA THR A 270 -5.65 -3.83 26.06
C THR A 270 -6.71 -2.78 25.76
N ALA A 271 -6.65 -2.21 24.55
CA ALA A 271 -7.65 -1.27 24.06
C ALA A 271 -9.03 -1.94 23.96
N SER A 272 -10.07 -1.21 24.33
CA SER A 272 -11.46 -1.65 24.11
C SER A 272 -11.81 -1.70 22.62
N LEU A 273 -12.90 -2.39 22.28
CA LEU A 273 -13.41 -2.43 20.90
C LEU A 273 -13.64 -1.01 20.34
N LYS A 274 -14.21 -0.10 21.14
CA LYS A 274 -14.44 1.30 20.74
C LYS A 274 -13.12 1.99 20.39
N GLN A 275 -12.11 1.91 21.26
CA GLN A 275 -10.80 2.51 21.00
C GLN A 275 -10.12 1.92 19.77
N ARG A 276 -10.24 0.60 19.55
CA ARG A 276 -9.71 -0.06 18.34
C ARG A 276 -10.37 0.45 17.06
N ILE A 277 -11.70 0.58 17.06
CA ILE A 277 -12.45 1.16 15.93
C ILE A 277 -11.94 2.58 15.64
N LEU A 278 -11.77 3.39 16.68
CA LEU A 278 -11.36 4.78 16.54
C LEU A 278 -9.91 4.93 16.07
N LEU A 279 -9.00 4.10 16.57
CA LEU A 279 -7.63 4.04 16.08
C LEU A 279 -7.53 3.55 14.62
N ALA A 280 -8.39 2.61 14.22
CA ALA A 280 -8.46 2.16 12.82
C ALA A 280 -9.00 3.25 11.87
N ALA A 281 -9.91 4.11 12.35
CA ALA A 281 -10.35 5.30 11.61
C ALA A 281 -9.26 6.39 11.55
N GLU A 282 -8.50 6.55 12.63
CA GLU A 282 -7.38 7.50 12.68
C GLU A 282 -6.23 7.09 11.74
N SER A 283 -5.94 5.79 11.68
CA SER A 283 -4.86 5.19 10.91
C SER A 283 -5.42 4.03 10.06
N LEU A 284 -5.91 4.37 8.86
CA LEU A 284 -6.50 3.43 7.89
C LEU A 284 -5.54 2.33 7.40
N ILE A 285 -4.24 2.54 7.62
CA ILE A 285 -3.14 1.63 7.30
C ILE A 285 -2.10 1.71 8.42
N CYS A 286 -1.24 0.70 8.51
CA CYS A 286 -0.09 0.70 9.40
C CYS A 286 0.75 1.99 9.25
N GLU A 287 1.09 2.66 10.35
CA GLU A 287 1.89 3.90 10.33
C GLU A 287 3.38 3.70 10.01
N GLY A 288 3.85 2.45 10.00
CA GLY A 288 5.17 2.10 9.51
C GLY A 288 5.40 2.59 8.07
N PRO A 289 6.56 3.21 7.74
CA PRO A 289 6.81 3.77 6.42
C PRO A 289 6.59 2.75 5.30
N GLU A 290 5.92 3.18 4.23
CA GLU A 290 5.68 2.39 3.02
C GLU A 290 4.91 1.08 3.25
N CYS A 291 4.26 0.90 4.40
CA CYS A 291 3.46 -0.28 4.70
C CYS A 291 2.07 -0.18 4.09
N THR A 292 1.56 -1.28 3.56
CA THR A 292 0.21 -1.34 2.96
C THR A 292 -0.76 -2.22 3.75
N THR A 293 -0.35 -2.70 4.94
CA THR A 293 -1.25 -3.46 5.81
C THR A 293 -2.38 -2.55 6.29
N ALA A 294 -3.62 -3.01 6.10
CA ALA A 294 -4.83 -2.30 6.51
C ALA A 294 -4.89 -2.09 8.03
N GLY A 295 -5.58 -1.03 8.46
CA GLY A 295 -5.76 -0.71 9.88
C GLY A 295 -6.49 -1.82 10.63
N ASP A 296 -7.50 -2.44 10.04
CA ASP A 296 -8.23 -3.58 10.65
C ASP A 296 -7.35 -4.84 10.88
N GLU A 297 -6.28 -4.99 10.09
CA GLU A 297 -5.27 -6.04 10.24
C GLU A 297 -4.12 -5.67 11.20
N CYS A 298 -4.11 -4.43 11.70
CA CYS A 298 -3.09 -3.95 12.61
C CYS A 298 -3.39 -4.27 14.08
N GLN A 299 -2.32 -4.26 14.86
CA GLN A 299 -2.36 -4.29 16.31
C GLN A 299 -2.41 -2.85 16.83
N VAL A 300 -3.14 -2.66 17.93
CA VAL A 300 -3.06 -1.41 18.69
C VAL A 300 -1.72 -1.38 19.39
N HIS A 301 -0.91 -0.38 19.05
CA HIS A 301 0.42 -0.14 19.59
C HIS A 301 0.39 1.08 20.52
N HIS A 302 1.00 0.96 21.70
CA HIS A 302 1.21 2.11 22.58
C HIS A 302 2.48 2.85 22.16
N ILE A 303 2.35 4.14 21.83
CA ILE A 303 3.47 5.00 21.42
C ILE A 303 4.47 5.17 22.57
N THR A 304 3.95 5.38 23.79
CA THR A 304 4.72 5.18 25.01
C THR A 304 4.41 3.78 25.51
N ALA A 305 5.40 2.91 25.59
CA ALA A 305 5.15 1.52 25.95
C ALA A 305 4.43 1.39 27.30
N TRP A 306 3.53 0.40 27.41
CA TRP A 306 2.69 0.20 28.60
C TRP A 306 3.51 -0.02 29.89
N ASP A 307 4.58 -0.80 29.77
CA ASP A 307 5.55 -1.09 30.84
C ASP A 307 6.40 0.13 31.20
N LYS A 308 6.57 1.07 30.28
CA LYS A 308 7.19 2.39 30.47
C LYS A 308 6.22 3.48 30.94
N GLY A 309 4.98 3.12 31.27
CA GLY A 309 4.02 4.04 31.86
C GLY A 309 2.99 4.64 30.90
N GLY A 310 2.99 4.26 29.62
CA GLY A 310 1.99 4.74 28.66
C GLY A 310 0.56 4.32 28.98
N ASN A 311 -0.40 5.19 28.69
CA ASN A 311 -1.81 4.97 28.95
C ASN A 311 -2.48 4.24 27.79
N THR A 312 -3.54 3.49 28.09
CA THR A 312 -4.45 2.95 27.06
C THR A 312 -5.45 4.03 26.68
N ASN A 313 -4.91 5.12 26.13
CA ASN A 313 -5.65 6.25 25.64
C ASN A 313 -5.48 6.39 24.13
N VAL A 314 -6.52 6.82 23.41
CA VAL A 314 -6.46 6.87 21.93
C VAL A 314 -5.34 7.79 21.46
N GLN A 315 -5.10 8.89 22.17
CA GLN A 315 -4.03 9.85 21.87
C GLN A 315 -2.62 9.28 22.07
N GLU A 316 -2.45 8.24 22.88
CA GLU A 316 -1.16 7.60 23.18
C GLU A 316 -0.97 6.26 22.45
N MET A 317 -1.90 5.91 21.56
CA MET A 317 -1.86 4.68 20.78
C MET A 317 -1.91 4.97 19.27
N THR A 318 -1.60 3.95 18.48
CA THR A 318 -1.68 3.95 17.03
C THR A 318 -1.84 2.53 16.48
N MET A 319 -1.95 2.38 15.16
CA MET A 319 -2.09 1.10 14.47
C MET A 319 -0.77 0.69 13.79
N LEU A 320 -0.22 -0.45 14.18
CA LEU A 320 0.95 -1.07 13.54
C LEU A 320 0.68 -2.52 13.17
N CYS A 321 1.13 -2.96 12.00
CA CYS A 321 1.05 -4.37 11.64
C CYS A 321 1.95 -5.21 12.57
N SER A 322 1.71 -6.52 12.68
CA SER A 322 2.48 -7.38 13.60
C SER A 322 4.00 -7.29 13.42
N LYS A 323 4.48 -7.06 12.19
CA LYS A 323 5.91 -6.88 11.91
C LYS A 323 6.43 -5.55 12.47
N HIS A 324 5.77 -4.43 12.16
CA HIS A 324 6.23 -3.12 12.63
C HIS A 324 6.03 -2.95 14.14
N ASN A 325 4.95 -3.49 14.69
CA ASN A 325 4.74 -3.51 16.14
C ASN A 325 5.84 -4.29 16.86
N GLY A 326 6.21 -5.48 16.35
CA GLY A 326 7.27 -6.30 16.95
C GLY A 326 8.69 -5.77 16.74
N LEU A 327 8.92 -4.90 15.76
CA LEU A 327 10.21 -4.25 15.53
C LEU A 327 10.36 -2.91 16.25
N ASN A 328 9.27 -2.29 16.69
CA ASN A 328 9.31 -0.96 17.32
C ASN A 328 10.17 -0.96 18.59
N ASP A 329 11.07 0.01 18.71
CA ASP A 329 11.87 0.20 19.92
C ASP A 329 11.01 0.85 21.02
N ASP A 330 10.71 0.08 22.06
CA ASP A 330 9.82 0.50 23.16
C ASP A 330 10.49 1.40 24.22
N ASP A 331 11.84 1.35 24.32
CA ASP A 331 12.62 2.12 25.28
C ASP A 331 13.33 3.29 24.60
N PRO A 332 12.88 4.55 24.79
CA PRO A 332 13.49 5.71 24.16
C PRO A 332 14.91 6.01 24.69
N ASP A 333 15.25 5.51 25.88
CA ASP A 333 16.55 5.73 26.53
C ASP A 333 17.57 4.62 26.17
N ALA A 334 17.12 3.54 25.54
CA ALA A 334 18.00 2.50 25.04
C ALA A 334 18.61 2.90 23.68
N PRO A 335 19.81 2.37 23.32
CA PRO A 335 20.36 2.57 21.99
C PRO A 335 19.37 2.11 20.91
N PRO A 336 19.04 2.97 19.92
CA PRO A 336 18.04 2.65 18.91
C PRO A 336 18.51 1.50 18.01
N ARG A 337 17.62 0.57 17.70
CA ARG A 337 17.90 -0.61 16.87
C ARG A 337 17.12 -0.58 15.57
N ASN A 338 15.82 -0.36 15.65
CA ASN A 338 14.90 -0.40 14.52
C ASN A 338 14.14 0.93 14.34
N GLY A 339 14.26 1.83 15.31
CA GLY A 339 13.49 3.05 15.38
C GLY A 339 12.13 2.84 16.07
N ARG A 340 11.40 3.94 16.25
CA ARG A 340 10.14 3.94 16.99
C ARG A 340 9.11 4.85 16.32
N VAL A 341 7.83 4.62 16.58
CA VAL A 341 6.81 5.59 16.21
C VAL A 341 6.69 6.70 17.25
N GLU A 342 6.45 7.92 16.80
CA GLU A 342 6.15 9.07 17.62
C GLU A 342 4.95 9.82 17.04
N ARG A 343 4.10 10.36 17.91
CA ARG A 343 3.03 11.27 17.51
C ARG A 343 3.56 12.69 17.42
N ARG A 344 3.36 13.33 16.27
CA ARG A 344 3.76 14.71 15.99
C ARG A 344 2.58 15.51 15.41
N PRO A 345 2.69 16.85 15.30
CA PRO A 345 1.76 17.62 14.47
C PRO A 345 1.67 17.00 13.06
N GLY A 346 0.46 16.75 12.55
CA GLY A 346 0.25 16.05 11.27
C GLY A 346 0.17 14.51 11.36
N GLY A 347 0.24 13.92 12.55
CA GLY A 347 -0.03 12.50 12.81
C GLY A 347 1.18 11.72 13.34
N VAL A 348 1.08 10.39 13.29
CA VAL A 348 2.16 9.49 13.72
C VAL A 348 3.23 9.41 12.62
N VAL A 349 4.49 9.36 13.04
CA VAL A 349 5.67 9.23 12.18
C VAL A 349 6.62 8.19 12.77
N HIS A 350 7.39 7.53 11.93
CA HIS A 350 8.50 6.68 12.35
C HIS A 350 9.78 7.50 12.46
N ILE A 351 10.46 7.36 13.59
CA ILE A 351 11.78 7.92 13.86
C ILE A 351 12.80 6.84 13.55
N PRO A 352 13.63 7.01 12.50
CA PRO A 352 14.57 5.99 12.11
C PRO A 352 15.73 5.89 13.12
N PRO A 353 16.34 4.71 13.28
CA PRO A 353 17.41 4.49 14.26
C PRO A 353 18.73 5.18 13.87
N ASP A 354 18.87 5.57 12.60
CA ASP A 354 20.03 6.24 12.03
C ASP A 354 20.10 7.76 12.33
N GLY A 355 19.13 8.29 13.07
CA GLY A 355 19.02 9.72 13.35
C GLY A 355 18.55 10.56 12.15
N GLY A 356 18.12 9.91 11.07
CA GLY A 356 17.52 10.56 9.92
C GLY A 356 16.19 11.24 10.24
N PRO A 357 15.63 12.00 9.27
CA PRO A 357 14.38 12.72 9.49
C PRO A 357 13.21 11.76 9.75
N PRO A 358 12.19 12.18 10.53
CA PRO A 358 10.97 11.41 10.71
C PRO A 358 10.30 11.07 9.39
N ARG A 359 9.75 9.86 9.28
CA ARG A 359 9.13 9.33 8.06
C ARG A 359 7.68 8.97 8.35
N ALA A 360 6.75 9.64 7.68
CA ALA A 360 5.35 9.22 7.67
C ALA A 360 5.15 8.09 6.65
N ASN A 361 4.09 7.31 6.79
CA ASN A 361 3.66 6.44 5.71
C ASN A 361 3.20 7.30 4.50
N SER A 362 3.80 7.08 3.34
CA SER A 362 3.54 7.86 2.11
C SER A 362 2.30 7.38 1.35
N HIS A 363 1.69 6.27 1.75
CA HIS A 363 0.60 5.67 0.99
C HIS A 363 -0.63 6.60 0.94
N PRO A 364 -1.28 6.79 -0.23
CA PRO A 364 -2.32 7.80 -0.43
C PRO A 364 -3.55 7.63 0.47
N LEU A 365 -3.82 6.42 0.93
CA LEU A 365 -4.93 6.17 1.87
C LEU A 365 -4.74 6.90 3.21
N ARG A 366 -3.51 7.24 3.60
CA ARG A 366 -3.26 8.05 4.80
C ARG A 366 -3.92 9.43 4.72
N ALA A 367 -3.99 10.03 3.53
CA ALA A 367 -4.64 11.33 3.34
C ALA A 367 -6.18 11.28 3.54
N LEU A 368 -6.76 10.09 3.51
CA LEU A 368 -8.19 9.85 3.74
C LEU A 368 -8.49 9.43 5.18
N SER A 369 -7.48 9.35 6.06
CA SER A 369 -7.67 8.99 7.46
C SER A 369 -8.26 10.14 8.27
N ALA A 370 -8.88 9.82 9.41
CA ALA A 370 -9.57 10.84 10.22
C ALA A 370 -8.60 11.95 10.64
N ARG A 371 -7.35 11.58 10.97
CA ARG A 371 -6.30 12.53 11.35
C ARG A 371 -5.93 13.47 10.21
N ALA A 372 -5.84 12.97 8.97
CA ALA A 372 -5.49 13.80 7.82
C ALA A 372 -6.61 14.79 7.48
N LEU A 373 -7.87 14.35 7.56
CA LEU A 373 -9.04 15.18 7.25
C LEU A 373 -9.28 16.33 8.23
N VAL A 374 -8.76 16.25 9.45
CA VAL A 374 -8.91 17.31 10.48
C VAL A 374 -7.64 18.11 10.74
N SER A 375 -6.54 17.80 10.04
CA SER A 375 -5.26 18.53 10.15
C SER A 375 -5.11 19.65 9.10
N THR A 376 -6.13 19.86 8.26
CA THR A 376 -6.29 21.00 7.33
C THR A 376 -7.04 22.13 8.00
#